data_AF-A0A971QME6-F1
#
_entry.id   AF-A0A971QME6-F1
#
_cell.length_a   1.000
_cell.length_b   1.000
_cell.length_c   1.000
_cell.angle_alpha   90.00
_cell.angle_beta   90.00
_cell.angle_gamma   90.00
#
_symmetry.space_group_name_H-M   'P 1'
#
loop_
_entity.id
_entity.type
_entity.pdbx_description
1 polymer ?
#
loop_
_entity_poly.entity_id
_entity_poly.type
_entity_poly.pdbx_seq_one_letter_code
_entity_poly.pdbx_strand_id
1 'polypeptide(L)'
;VVKILEAELRVLLSVVKQCNAYELELTPVDGSVRIDETCVAVAGSRLEKLLKAPKINKPNSQIHAGLLGGGAIAFDGLMSNPDAFTTFINDEAMALSKEMKINESDLSKWLNAVNKWKGLYGGSFTGTMSFGGDSFIDLREVVEIKDADKTMALLSSMKRDMMAPILDLYEELGVPMTMDFKENARTYKGTKIHQIIIDFSDLPEEAQMALEMMKLTDLTVEYAVVDNKMVSTLGGSMDQLIDRITSKNIASQPLLARSVFPADAVLYADIDVPAYFEGLFSLIPDDADMEEMLPILQNLRGADPITMAAYVENGAAMGSVNIPKSLIAKIVMTIQGAQRAAEAEFEAMMMEMEMDF
;
A
#
# COMPACT_ATOMS: atom_id res chain seq x y z
N VAL A 1 5.38 17.92 11.18
CA VAL A 1 5.11 17.48 9.79
C VAL A 1 6.38 17.51 8.93
N VAL A 2 7.13 18.63 8.85
CA VAL A 2 8.30 18.76 7.93
C VAL A 2 9.43 17.75 8.19
N LYS A 3 9.70 17.36 9.44
CA LYS A 3 10.87 16.50 9.77
C LYS A 3 10.70 15.01 9.40
N ILE A 4 9.50 14.43 9.44
CA ILE A 4 9.29 13.04 8.94
C ILE A 4 9.43 13.01 7.43
N LEU A 5 8.76 13.93 6.74
CA LEU A 5 8.86 14.01 5.29
C LEU A 5 10.33 14.24 4.88
N GLU A 6 11.05 15.10 5.60
CA GLU A 6 12.50 15.26 5.41
C GLU A 6 13.28 13.98 5.67
N ALA A 7 13.00 13.25 6.77
CA ALA A 7 13.63 11.98 7.10
C ALA A 7 13.42 10.92 6.01
N GLU A 8 12.17 10.73 5.59
CA GLU A 8 11.77 9.81 4.52
C GLU A 8 12.45 10.18 3.21
N LEU A 9 12.41 11.46 2.82
CA LEU A 9 13.09 11.95 1.62
C LEU A 9 14.60 11.74 1.69
N ARG A 10 15.24 11.93 2.85
CA ARG A 10 16.68 11.68 3.04
C ARG A 10 17.02 10.20 2.91
N VAL A 11 16.20 9.30 3.46
CA VAL A 11 16.37 7.85 3.26
C VAL A 11 16.20 7.49 1.78
N LEU A 12 15.14 7.97 1.12
CA LEU A 12 14.93 7.73 -0.31
C LEU A 12 16.12 8.24 -1.15
N LEU A 13 16.62 9.44 -0.86
CA LEU A 13 17.83 9.99 -1.48
C LEU A 13 19.07 9.13 -1.19
N SER A 14 19.21 8.58 0.02
CA SER A 14 20.28 7.66 0.39
C SER A 14 20.22 6.36 -0.44
N VAL A 15 19.03 5.83 -0.67
CA VAL A 15 18.82 4.65 -1.53
C VAL A 15 19.15 4.98 -2.99
N VAL A 16 18.67 6.10 -3.52
CA VAL A 16 18.97 6.54 -4.90
C VAL A 16 20.47 6.73 -5.12
N LYS A 17 21.20 7.31 -4.15
CA LYS A 17 22.67 7.44 -4.20
C LYS A 17 23.41 6.10 -4.23
N GLN A 18 22.74 5.01 -3.86
CA GLN A 18 23.27 3.66 -3.92
C GLN A 18 22.91 2.93 -5.23
N CYS A 19 22.19 3.57 -6.16
CA CYS A 19 22.02 3.08 -7.54
C CYS A 19 23.16 3.62 -8.41
N ASN A 20 23.91 2.73 -9.05
CA ASN A 20 24.99 3.03 -9.99
C ASN A 20 24.45 3.40 -11.38
N ALA A 21 23.37 2.73 -11.78
CA ALA A 21 22.67 2.97 -13.03
C ALA A 21 21.17 2.85 -12.79
N TYR A 22 20.41 3.68 -13.50
CA TYR A 22 18.97 3.60 -13.59
C TYR A 22 18.59 3.56 -15.07
N GLU A 23 17.86 2.53 -15.46
CA GLU A 23 17.34 2.35 -16.80
C GLU A 23 15.81 2.35 -16.75
N LEU A 24 15.21 3.07 -17.71
CA LEU A 24 13.77 3.13 -17.93
C LEU A 24 13.51 2.78 -19.39
N GLU A 25 12.80 1.68 -19.63
CA GLU A 25 12.40 1.23 -20.96
C GLU A 25 10.89 1.33 -21.11
N LEU A 26 10.43 1.90 -22.22
CA LEU A 26 9.01 1.95 -22.58
C LEU A 26 8.78 1.10 -23.82
N THR A 27 8.09 -0.03 -23.65
CA THR A 27 7.95 -1.04 -24.69
C THR A 27 6.47 -1.31 -24.99
N PRO A 28 6.01 -1.08 -26.22
CA PRO A 28 4.68 -1.51 -26.65
C PRO A 28 4.58 -3.05 -26.64
N VAL A 29 3.55 -3.60 -26.02
CA VAL A 29 3.31 -5.06 -25.95
C VAL A 29 1.84 -5.34 -26.24
N ASP A 30 1.54 -5.87 -27.43
CA ASP A 30 0.18 -6.26 -27.85
C ASP A 30 -0.89 -5.16 -27.68
N GLY A 31 -0.48 -3.90 -27.87
CA GLY A 31 -1.33 -2.71 -27.70
C GLY A 31 -1.42 -2.18 -26.25
N SER A 32 -0.76 -2.85 -25.31
CA SER A 32 -0.44 -2.33 -23.97
C SER A 32 0.89 -1.57 -24.01
N VAL A 33 1.19 -0.81 -22.95
CA VAL A 33 2.50 -0.18 -22.75
C VAL A 33 3.13 -0.77 -21.50
N ARG A 34 4.33 -1.34 -21.65
CA ARG A 34 5.17 -1.79 -20.55
C ARG A 34 6.21 -0.74 -20.23
N ILE A 35 6.40 -0.47 -18.95
CA ILE A 35 7.40 0.42 -18.39
C ILE A 35 8.28 -0.45 -17.49
N ASP A 36 9.52 -0.65 -17.89
CA ASP A 36 10.50 -1.44 -17.15
C ASP A 36 11.54 -0.51 -16.53
N GLU A 37 11.77 -0.67 -15.22
CA GLU A 37 12.72 0.10 -14.43
C GLU A 37 13.79 -0.84 -13.87
N THR A 38 15.06 -0.48 -13.99
CA THR A 38 16.16 -1.25 -13.39
C THR A 38 17.09 -0.34 -12.60
N CYS A 39 17.27 -0.61 -11.30
CA CYS A 39 18.34 -0.04 -10.49
C CYS A 39 19.41 -1.11 -10.24
N VAL A 40 20.63 -0.84 -10.72
CA VAL A 40 21.82 -1.63 -10.39
C VAL A 40 22.52 -0.99 -9.21
N ALA A 41 22.70 -1.72 -8.10
CA ALA A 41 23.34 -1.14 -6.92
C ALA A 41 24.84 -0.88 -7.11
N VAL A 42 25.34 0.17 -6.46
CA VAL A 42 26.77 0.48 -6.35
C VAL A 42 27.47 -0.64 -5.59
N ALA A 43 28.60 -1.13 -6.10
CA ALA A 43 29.39 -2.16 -5.46
C ALA A 43 29.81 -1.75 -4.03
N GLY A 44 29.62 -2.65 -3.07
CA GLY A 44 29.88 -2.45 -1.64
C GLY A 44 28.80 -1.68 -0.88
N SER A 45 27.76 -1.18 -1.56
CA SER A 45 26.67 -0.43 -0.93
C SER A 45 25.79 -1.32 -0.04
N ARG A 46 24.98 -0.71 0.83
CA ARG A 46 24.01 -1.44 1.64
C ARG A 46 22.90 -2.02 0.78
N LEU A 47 22.49 -1.27 -0.24
CA LEU A 47 21.53 -1.74 -1.24
C LEU A 47 22.06 -2.99 -1.98
N GLU A 48 23.32 -3.01 -2.41
CA GLU A 48 23.89 -4.21 -3.06
C GLU A 48 23.85 -5.43 -2.14
N LYS A 49 24.19 -5.27 -0.85
CA LYS A 49 24.13 -6.37 0.13
C LYS A 49 22.71 -6.92 0.28
N LEU A 50 21.71 -6.05 0.30
CA LEU A 50 20.30 -6.46 0.32
C LEU A 50 19.94 -7.24 -0.95
N LEU A 51 20.25 -6.69 -2.12
CA LEU A 51 19.85 -7.27 -3.41
C LEU A 51 20.59 -8.57 -3.76
N LYS A 52 21.78 -8.79 -3.19
CA LYS A 52 22.54 -10.05 -3.31
C LYS A 52 22.25 -11.05 -2.20
N ALA A 53 21.40 -10.71 -1.24
CA ALA A 53 21.08 -11.61 -0.15
C ALA A 53 20.41 -12.90 -0.69
N PRO A 54 20.74 -14.08 -0.14
CA PRO A 54 20.13 -15.32 -0.59
C PRO A 54 18.63 -15.31 -0.30
N LYS A 55 17.81 -15.77 -1.27
CA LYS A 55 16.38 -15.98 -1.07
C LYS A 55 16.20 -17.20 -0.15
N ILE A 56 15.79 -16.98 1.09
CA ILE A 56 15.60 -18.04 2.10
C ILE A 56 14.14 -18.46 2.24
N ASN A 57 13.21 -17.54 2.01
CA ASN A 57 11.78 -17.82 1.99
C ASN A 57 11.31 -18.17 0.57
N LYS A 58 10.21 -18.93 0.49
CA LYS A 58 9.53 -19.29 -0.75
C LYS A 58 8.08 -18.80 -0.72
N PRO A 59 7.46 -18.49 -1.87
CA PRO A 59 6.04 -18.14 -1.91
C PRO A 59 5.16 -19.25 -1.32
N ASN A 60 4.22 -18.86 -0.48
CA ASN A 60 3.17 -19.73 0.06
C ASN A 60 1.91 -19.55 -0.79
N SER A 61 1.52 -20.60 -1.53
CA SER A 61 0.34 -20.56 -2.41
C SER A 61 -0.99 -20.42 -1.69
N GLN A 62 -1.03 -20.48 -0.36
CA GLN A 62 -2.22 -20.22 0.46
C GLN A 62 -2.31 -18.77 0.94
N ILE A 63 -1.40 -17.90 0.51
CA ILE A 63 -1.36 -16.48 0.89
C ILE A 63 -1.27 -15.67 -0.40
N HIS A 64 -2.44 -15.24 -0.88
CA HIS A 64 -2.57 -14.39 -2.07
C HIS A 64 -3.84 -13.55 -2.03
N ALA A 65 -3.85 -12.45 -2.78
CA ALA A 65 -4.84 -11.38 -2.67
C ALA A 65 -6.24 -11.84 -3.06
N GLY A 66 -6.33 -12.81 -3.98
CA GLY A 66 -7.60 -13.43 -4.36
C GLY A 66 -8.39 -14.05 -3.19
N LEU A 67 -7.77 -14.33 -2.04
CA LEU A 67 -8.48 -14.76 -0.84
C LEU A 67 -9.23 -13.61 -0.16
N LEU A 68 -8.71 -12.39 -0.28
CA LEU A 68 -9.16 -11.21 0.46
C LEU A 68 -10.39 -10.55 -0.17
N GLY A 69 -10.72 -10.92 -1.41
CA GLY A 69 -11.76 -10.30 -2.22
C GLY A 69 -11.18 -9.31 -3.22
N GLY A 70 -12.04 -8.48 -3.80
CA GLY A 70 -11.61 -7.37 -4.65
C GLY A 70 -11.12 -6.18 -3.84
N GLY A 71 -10.36 -5.32 -4.50
CA GLY A 71 -9.97 -4.00 -4.01
C GLY A 71 -9.48 -3.14 -5.17
N ALA A 72 -9.42 -1.82 -4.96
CA ALA A 72 -8.83 -0.89 -5.93
C ALA A 72 -7.33 -1.17 -6.14
N ILE A 73 -6.65 -1.65 -5.08
CA ILE A 73 -5.27 -2.12 -5.13
C ILE A 73 -5.24 -3.51 -4.51
N ALA A 74 -4.53 -4.43 -5.14
CA ALA A 74 -4.31 -5.77 -4.62
C ALA A 74 -2.85 -6.19 -4.87
N PHE A 75 -2.21 -6.85 -3.88
CA PHE A 75 -0.80 -7.22 -4.00
C PHE A 75 -0.47 -8.56 -3.34
N ASP A 76 0.51 -9.25 -3.93
CA ASP A 76 1.14 -10.46 -3.41
C ASP A 76 2.64 -10.23 -3.31
N GLY A 77 3.22 -10.39 -2.12
CA GLY A 77 4.63 -10.15 -1.86
C GLY A 77 5.35 -11.33 -1.23
N LEU A 78 6.66 -11.36 -1.45
CA LEU A 78 7.61 -12.28 -0.85
C LEU A 78 8.75 -11.47 -0.21
N MET A 79 8.77 -11.46 1.12
CA MET A 79 9.95 -11.09 1.88
C MET A 79 10.98 -12.23 1.81
N SER A 80 11.79 -12.21 0.77
CA SER A 80 12.71 -13.31 0.43
C SER A 80 13.79 -13.55 1.50
N ASN A 81 14.25 -12.48 2.18
CA ASN A 81 15.22 -12.54 3.26
C ASN A 81 14.96 -11.46 4.33
N PRO A 82 14.18 -11.77 5.38
CA PRO A 82 13.86 -10.83 6.46
C PRO A 82 15.09 -10.29 7.18
N ASP A 83 16.13 -11.11 7.39
CA ASP A 83 17.36 -10.67 8.07
C ASP A 83 18.11 -9.62 7.25
N ALA A 84 18.31 -9.85 5.96
CA ALA A 84 18.96 -8.89 5.08
C ALA A 84 18.16 -7.58 4.97
N PHE A 85 16.83 -7.68 4.87
CA PHE A 85 15.95 -6.52 4.84
C PHE A 85 16.04 -5.70 6.13
N THR A 86 15.94 -6.35 7.29
CA THR A 86 16.08 -5.65 8.57
C THR A 86 17.47 -5.06 8.77
N THR A 87 18.54 -5.74 8.37
CA THR A 87 19.90 -5.17 8.40
C THR A 87 19.99 -3.92 7.54
N PHE A 88 19.44 -3.94 6.33
CA PHE A 88 19.41 -2.76 5.46
C PHE A 88 18.68 -1.58 6.12
N ILE A 89 17.47 -1.82 6.64
CA ILE A 89 16.68 -0.79 7.34
C ILE A 89 17.45 -0.22 8.55
N ASN A 90 18.09 -1.09 9.34
CA ASN A 90 18.85 -0.65 10.51
C ASN A 90 20.04 0.22 10.11
N ASP A 91 20.77 -0.18 9.06
CA ASP A 91 21.92 0.57 8.60
C ASP A 91 21.53 1.94 7.98
N GLU A 92 20.41 2.01 7.24
CA GLU A 92 19.88 3.29 6.72
C GLU A 92 19.42 4.20 7.87
N ALA A 93 18.68 3.67 8.84
CA ALA A 93 18.21 4.45 9.98
C ALA A 93 19.37 4.97 10.85
N MET A 94 20.44 4.18 11.01
CA MET A 94 21.68 4.62 11.66
C MET A 94 22.44 5.69 10.87
N ALA A 95 22.39 5.65 9.54
CA ALA A 95 22.98 6.70 8.71
C ALA A 95 22.18 8.01 8.85
N LEU A 96 20.85 7.91 8.79
CA LEU A 96 19.93 9.03 8.93
C LEU A 96 20.06 9.70 10.29
N SER A 97 20.13 8.94 11.39
CA SER A 97 20.21 9.52 12.73
C SER A 97 21.44 10.39 12.93
N LYS A 98 22.57 10.03 12.33
CA LYS A 98 23.79 10.84 12.34
C LYS A 98 23.62 12.14 11.58
N GLU A 99 22.94 12.09 10.43
CA GLU A 99 22.69 13.25 9.58
C GLU A 99 21.70 14.24 10.21
N MET A 100 20.62 13.71 10.79
CA MET A 100 19.55 14.50 11.40
C MET A 100 19.78 14.81 12.89
N LYS A 101 20.86 14.28 13.49
CA LYS A 101 21.17 14.38 14.93
C LYS A 101 20.04 13.85 15.81
N ILE A 102 19.41 12.76 15.39
CA ILE A 102 18.39 12.06 16.17
C ILE A 102 19.06 11.39 17.37
N ASN A 103 18.40 11.42 18.52
CA ASN A 103 18.87 10.77 19.74
C ASN A 103 19.04 9.25 19.52
N GLU A 104 20.25 8.74 19.79
CA GLU A 104 20.59 7.32 19.60
C GLU A 104 19.72 6.38 20.46
N SER A 105 19.26 6.86 21.63
CA SER A 105 18.41 6.05 22.51
C SER A 105 17.02 5.83 21.92
N ASP A 106 16.46 6.81 21.20
CA ASP A 106 15.15 6.70 20.57
C ASP A 106 15.22 5.87 19.28
N LEU A 107 16.29 6.04 18.50
CA LEU A 107 16.58 5.15 17.37
C LEU A 107 16.73 3.68 17.84
N SER A 108 17.42 3.44 18.95
CA SER A 108 17.64 2.07 19.47
C SER A 108 16.33 1.38 19.86
N LYS A 109 15.36 2.11 20.41
CA LYS A 109 14.01 1.57 20.72
C LYS A 109 13.32 1.13 19.43
N TRP A 110 13.34 1.97 18.39
CA TRP A 110 12.73 1.67 17.09
C TRP A 110 13.38 0.47 16.41
N LEU A 111 14.72 0.45 16.34
CA LEU A 111 15.47 -0.68 15.76
C LEU A 111 15.21 -1.99 16.50
N ASN A 112 15.06 -1.94 17.83
CA ASN A 112 14.70 -3.11 18.62
C ASN A 112 13.31 -3.63 18.26
N ALA A 113 12.34 -2.75 18.01
CA ALA A 113 11.01 -3.14 17.56
C ALA A 113 11.05 -3.85 16.19
N VAL A 114 11.72 -3.26 15.20
CA VAL A 114 11.89 -3.86 13.86
C VAL A 114 12.57 -5.22 13.94
N ASN A 115 13.61 -5.35 14.76
CA ASN A 115 14.33 -6.62 14.95
C ASN A 115 13.47 -7.72 15.60
N LYS A 116 12.46 -7.38 16.42
CA LYS A 116 11.55 -8.40 16.98
C LYS A 116 10.65 -9.00 15.90
N TRP A 117 10.19 -8.17 14.96
CA TRP A 117 9.29 -8.60 13.88
C TRP A 117 9.96 -9.54 12.88
N LYS A 118 11.25 -9.35 12.56
CA LYS A 118 11.95 -10.15 11.55
C LYS A 118 11.88 -11.66 11.81
N GLY A 119 11.92 -12.07 13.08
CA GLY A 119 11.89 -13.47 13.51
C GLY A 119 10.54 -14.13 13.32
N LEU A 120 9.48 -13.35 13.13
CA LEU A 120 8.11 -13.84 13.01
C LEU A 120 7.69 -14.07 11.56
N TYR A 121 8.24 -13.33 10.59
CA TYR A 121 7.84 -13.43 9.19
C TYR A 121 8.18 -14.79 8.56
N GLY A 122 7.15 -15.45 8.01
CA GLY A 122 7.26 -16.67 7.21
C GLY A 122 7.64 -16.43 5.75
N GLY A 123 7.44 -15.20 5.26
CA GLY A 123 7.95 -14.74 3.97
C GLY A 123 6.86 -14.21 3.06
N SER A 124 5.72 -14.90 2.97
CA SER A 124 4.63 -14.47 2.09
C SER A 124 3.74 -13.44 2.76
N PHE A 125 3.28 -12.45 2.02
CA PHE A 125 2.29 -11.50 2.48
C PHE A 125 1.41 -11.05 1.33
N THR A 126 0.21 -10.60 1.62
CA THR A 126 -0.74 -10.13 0.62
C THR A 126 -1.68 -9.11 1.23
N GLY A 127 -2.20 -8.20 0.41
CA GLY A 127 -3.18 -7.24 0.84
C GLY A 127 -4.09 -6.76 -0.28
N THR A 128 -5.24 -6.23 0.12
CA THR A 128 -6.17 -5.50 -0.73
C THR A 128 -6.55 -4.21 -0.06
N MET A 129 -6.62 -3.13 -0.84
CA MET A 129 -7.04 -1.81 -0.38
C MET A 129 -8.18 -1.32 -1.28
N SER A 130 -9.24 -0.82 -0.65
CA SER A 130 -10.36 -0.16 -1.33
C SER A 130 -10.56 1.24 -0.75
N PHE A 131 -11.10 2.12 -1.57
CA PHE A 131 -11.40 3.50 -1.21
C PHE A 131 -12.92 3.75 -1.31
N GLY A 132 -13.47 4.55 -0.40
CA GLY A 132 -14.89 4.81 -0.24
C GLY A 132 -15.54 4.10 0.97
N GLY A 133 -16.85 4.24 1.11
CA GLY A 133 -17.60 3.69 2.25
C GLY A 133 -17.53 4.55 3.53
N ASP A 134 -17.83 3.92 4.67
CA ASP A 134 -17.95 4.62 5.97
C ASP A 134 -16.60 5.02 6.56
N SER A 135 -15.56 4.18 6.41
CA SER A 135 -14.20 4.44 6.92
C SER A 135 -13.26 5.06 5.88
N PHE A 136 -13.77 5.36 4.68
CA PHE A 136 -13.06 5.70 3.43
C PHE A 136 -11.97 4.72 2.97
N ILE A 137 -11.19 4.12 3.86
CA ILE A 137 -10.18 3.11 3.56
C ILE A 137 -10.68 1.78 4.11
N ASP A 138 -10.69 0.76 3.25
CA ASP A 138 -10.81 -0.66 3.64
C ASP A 138 -9.50 -1.36 3.24
N LEU A 139 -8.66 -1.64 4.23
CA LEU A 139 -7.43 -2.42 4.06
C LEU A 139 -7.64 -3.80 4.68
N ARG A 140 -7.22 -4.84 3.97
CA ARG A 140 -7.17 -6.22 4.46
C ARG A 140 -5.82 -6.79 4.12
N GLU A 141 -5.15 -7.39 5.09
CA GLU A 141 -3.84 -7.99 4.88
C GLU A 141 -3.73 -9.35 5.54
N VAL A 142 -2.90 -10.20 4.95
CA VAL A 142 -2.53 -11.50 5.47
C VAL A 142 -1.03 -11.65 5.35
N VAL A 143 -0.39 -11.96 6.47
CA VAL A 143 1.05 -12.14 6.59
C VAL A 143 1.32 -13.54 7.09
N GLU A 144 2.21 -14.25 6.42
CA GLU A 144 2.72 -15.54 6.87
C GLU A 144 3.57 -15.35 8.13
N ILE A 145 3.30 -16.15 9.16
CA ILE A 145 4.09 -16.14 10.39
C ILE A 145 4.67 -17.53 10.71
N LYS A 146 5.85 -17.55 11.32
CA LYS A 146 6.57 -18.78 11.70
C LYS A 146 6.10 -19.37 13.02
N ASP A 147 5.60 -18.51 13.92
CA ASP A 147 5.37 -18.86 15.32
C ASP A 147 4.20 -18.02 15.86
N ALA A 148 3.02 -18.64 15.93
CA ALA A 148 1.79 -17.99 16.38
C ALA A 148 1.91 -17.45 17.81
N ASP A 149 2.50 -18.20 18.72
CA ASP A 149 2.63 -17.82 20.14
C ASP A 149 3.56 -16.62 20.30
N LYS A 150 4.69 -16.59 19.58
CA LYS A 150 5.59 -15.43 19.59
C LYS A 150 4.97 -14.21 18.92
N THR A 151 4.21 -14.38 17.85
CA THR A 151 3.47 -13.27 17.24
C THR A 151 2.45 -12.71 18.23
N MET A 152 1.72 -13.56 18.94
CA MET A 152 0.77 -13.12 19.97
C MET A 152 1.47 -12.40 21.13
N ALA A 153 2.59 -12.94 21.61
CA ALA A 153 3.38 -12.26 22.64
C ALA A 153 3.88 -10.88 22.19
N LEU A 154 4.28 -10.76 20.91
CA LEU A 154 4.68 -9.47 20.34
C LEU A 154 3.50 -8.50 20.27
N LEU A 155 2.33 -8.94 19.79
CA LEU A 155 1.11 -8.12 19.75
C LEU A 155 0.68 -7.63 21.14
N SER A 156 0.72 -8.49 22.17
CA SER A 156 0.44 -8.06 23.55
C SER A 156 1.47 -7.05 24.08
N SER A 157 2.71 -7.08 23.57
CA SER A 157 3.76 -6.13 23.93
C SER A 157 3.76 -4.84 23.10
N MET A 158 2.94 -4.78 22.04
CA MET A 158 2.96 -3.75 21.01
C MET A 158 2.81 -2.34 21.58
N LYS A 159 1.92 -2.13 22.57
CA LYS A 159 1.73 -0.83 23.21
C LYS A 159 3.04 -0.28 23.82
N ARG A 160 3.80 -1.13 24.51
CA ARG A 160 5.03 -0.75 25.19
C ARG A 160 6.21 -0.67 24.23
N ASP A 161 6.34 -1.68 23.38
CA ASP A 161 7.58 -1.93 22.63
C ASP A 161 7.60 -1.25 21.26
N MET A 162 6.44 -0.87 20.72
CA MET A 162 6.32 -0.36 19.36
C MET A 162 5.51 0.94 19.29
N MET A 163 4.36 1.00 19.98
CA MET A 163 3.48 2.16 19.89
C MET A 163 4.06 3.35 20.63
N ALA A 164 4.60 3.20 21.85
CA ALA A 164 5.16 4.36 22.57
C ALA A 164 6.24 5.13 21.78
N PRO A 165 7.28 4.51 21.18
CA PRO A 165 8.23 5.23 20.34
C PRO A 165 7.61 5.89 19.09
N ILE A 166 6.56 5.27 18.52
CA ILE A 166 5.83 5.83 17.38
C ILE A 166 5.02 7.06 17.82
N LEU A 167 4.32 6.97 18.94
CA LEU A 167 3.52 8.06 19.51
C LEU A 167 4.42 9.26 19.88
N ASP A 168 5.54 9.00 20.56
CA ASP A 168 6.55 10.03 20.90
C ASP A 168 7.04 10.73 19.63
N LEU A 169 7.33 9.97 18.56
CA LEU A 169 7.73 10.52 17.27
C LEU A 169 6.62 11.41 16.68
N TYR A 170 5.37 10.94 16.60
CA TYR A 170 4.25 11.71 16.06
C TYR A 170 3.95 12.98 16.88
N GLU A 171 4.08 12.93 18.21
CA GLU A 171 3.95 14.08 19.10
C GLU A 171 5.06 15.12 18.85
N GLU A 172 6.33 14.71 18.77
CA GLU A 172 7.47 15.59 18.43
C GLU A 172 7.30 16.30 17.08
N LEU A 173 6.45 15.77 16.23
CA LEU A 173 6.18 16.26 14.88
C LEU A 173 4.91 17.10 14.79
N GLY A 174 4.23 17.36 15.91
CA GLY A 174 3.01 18.16 15.96
C GLY A 174 1.79 17.45 15.37
N VAL A 175 1.80 16.12 15.35
CA VAL A 175 0.64 15.29 15.00
C VAL A 175 0.36 14.36 16.19
N PRO A 176 0.06 14.90 17.39
CA PRO A 176 -0.23 14.06 18.54
C PRO A 176 -1.39 13.13 18.18
N MET A 177 -1.15 11.85 18.41
CA MET A 177 -2.15 10.80 18.26
C MET A 177 -2.09 9.96 19.51
N THR A 178 -3.22 9.36 19.88
CA THR A 178 -3.21 8.30 20.86
C THR A 178 -3.60 7.00 20.19
N MET A 179 -3.07 5.91 20.70
CA MET A 179 -3.48 4.59 20.25
C MET A 179 -3.79 3.71 21.45
N ASP A 180 -4.98 3.11 21.47
CA ASP A 180 -5.38 2.15 22.49
C ASP A 180 -5.39 0.73 21.94
N PHE A 181 -4.63 -0.16 22.57
CA PHE A 181 -4.61 -1.58 22.24
C PHE A 181 -5.54 -2.34 23.16
N LYS A 182 -6.57 -2.95 22.59
CA LYS A 182 -7.51 -3.84 23.27
C LYS A 182 -7.18 -5.28 22.92
N GLU A 183 -6.50 -5.96 23.84
CA GLU A 183 -6.24 -7.38 23.71
C GLU A 183 -7.54 -8.19 23.87
N ASN A 184 -7.81 -9.13 22.97
CA ASN A 184 -9.02 -9.98 23.00
C ASN A 184 -10.31 -9.15 23.06
N ALA A 185 -10.35 -8.02 22.34
CA ALA A 185 -11.49 -7.12 22.28
C ALA A 185 -12.81 -7.84 21.96
N ARG A 186 -12.74 -8.88 21.11
CA ARG A 186 -13.86 -9.78 20.81
C ARG A 186 -13.38 -11.16 20.36
N THR A 187 -14.32 -12.07 20.13
CA THR A 187 -14.05 -13.42 19.62
C THR A 187 -15.00 -13.74 18.47
N TYR A 188 -14.47 -14.35 17.41
CA TYR A 188 -15.25 -14.83 16.27
C TYR A 188 -14.88 -16.28 15.96
N LYS A 189 -15.85 -17.20 16.01
CA LYS A 189 -15.64 -18.65 15.76
C LYS A 189 -14.45 -19.26 16.51
N GLY A 190 -14.20 -18.81 17.74
CA GLY A 190 -13.09 -19.27 18.59
C GLY A 190 -11.76 -18.55 18.36
N THR A 191 -11.66 -17.74 17.30
CA THR A 191 -10.51 -16.86 17.05
C THR A 191 -10.64 -15.58 17.87
N LYS A 192 -9.58 -15.26 18.62
CA LYS A 192 -9.46 -13.99 19.36
C LYS A 192 -9.13 -12.85 18.40
N ILE A 193 -9.84 -11.74 18.55
CA ILE A 193 -9.65 -10.54 17.75
C ILE A 193 -9.18 -9.42 18.67
N HIS A 194 -8.07 -8.80 18.30
CA HIS A 194 -7.42 -7.69 18.98
C HIS A 194 -7.71 -6.41 18.20
N GLN A 195 -7.72 -5.27 18.89
CA GLN A 195 -7.99 -3.98 18.26
C GLN A 195 -6.92 -2.97 18.63
N ILE A 196 -6.49 -2.17 17.65
CA ILE A 196 -5.84 -0.88 17.87
C ILE A 196 -6.86 0.19 17.47
N ILE A 197 -7.19 1.07 18.40
CA ILE A 197 -8.01 2.25 18.15
C ILE A 197 -7.08 3.43 18.04
N ILE A 198 -7.09 4.12 16.91
CA ILE A 198 -6.28 5.33 16.68
C ILE A 198 -7.19 6.53 16.88
N ASP A 199 -6.76 7.45 17.73
CA ASP A 199 -7.49 8.66 18.08
C ASP A 199 -6.64 9.90 17.78
N PHE A 200 -7.28 10.86 17.12
CA PHE A 200 -6.70 12.12 16.66
C PHE A 200 -7.27 13.33 17.40
N SER A 201 -7.94 13.14 18.54
CA SER A 201 -8.59 14.19 19.33
C SER A 201 -7.65 15.32 19.79
N ASP A 202 -6.35 15.07 19.79
CA ASP A 202 -5.32 16.03 20.22
C ASP A 202 -4.79 16.92 19.07
N LEU A 203 -5.24 16.67 17.83
CA LEU A 203 -4.85 17.51 16.68
C LEU A 203 -5.51 18.90 16.73
N PRO A 204 -4.93 19.92 16.06
CA PRO A 204 -5.62 21.19 15.84
C PRO A 204 -6.96 21.02 15.11
N GLU A 205 -7.94 21.87 15.41
CA GLU A 205 -9.31 21.81 14.86
C GLU A 205 -9.33 21.70 13.33
N GLU A 206 -8.51 22.49 12.62
CA GLU A 206 -8.39 22.44 11.16
C GLU A 206 -7.98 21.05 10.64
N ALA A 207 -7.07 20.37 11.36
CA ALA A 207 -6.62 19.04 11.00
C ALA A 207 -7.67 17.97 11.34
N GLN A 208 -8.40 18.13 12.45
CA GLN A 208 -9.52 17.27 12.79
C GLN A 208 -10.64 17.36 11.74
N MET A 209 -10.99 18.59 11.31
CA MET A 209 -11.94 18.81 10.23
C MET A 209 -11.48 18.17 8.92
N ALA A 210 -10.18 18.24 8.60
CA ALA A 210 -9.63 17.56 7.42
C ALA A 210 -9.78 16.04 7.51
N LEU A 211 -9.51 15.43 8.66
CA LEU A 211 -9.71 13.99 8.87
C LEU A 211 -11.19 13.61 8.79
N GLU A 212 -12.10 14.43 9.33
CA GLU A 212 -13.54 14.23 9.24
C GLU A 212 -14.04 14.28 7.79
N MET A 213 -13.59 15.25 7.01
CA MET A 213 -13.88 15.33 5.56
C MET A 213 -13.37 14.10 4.80
N MET A 214 -12.25 13.52 5.23
CA MET A 214 -11.71 12.29 4.66
C MET A 214 -12.33 11.01 5.26
N LYS A 215 -13.28 11.13 6.21
CA LYS A 215 -13.86 10.02 7.00
C LYS A 215 -12.81 9.15 7.71
N LEU A 216 -11.75 9.78 8.21
CA LEU A 216 -10.62 9.14 8.90
C LEU A 216 -10.68 9.31 10.43
N THR A 217 -11.88 9.47 11.01
CA THR A 217 -12.06 9.81 12.44
C THR A 217 -12.15 8.60 13.37
N ASP A 218 -12.56 7.44 12.86
CA ASP A 218 -12.78 6.21 13.65
C ASP A 218 -11.90 5.05 13.16
N LEU A 219 -10.59 5.28 13.07
CA LEU A 219 -9.65 4.28 12.57
C LEU A 219 -9.41 3.18 13.60
N THR A 220 -10.13 2.06 13.44
CA THR A 220 -9.88 0.83 14.18
C THR A 220 -9.19 -0.19 13.29
N VAL A 221 -8.00 -0.63 13.71
CA VAL A 221 -7.31 -1.76 13.11
C VAL A 221 -7.60 -3.01 13.93
N GLU A 222 -8.18 -4.03 13.31
CA GLU A 222 -8.35 -5.34 13.94
C GLU A 222 -7.22 -6.28 13.54
N TYR A 223 -6.78 -7.14 14.47
CA TYR A 223 -5.78 -8.18 14.24
C TYR A 223 -6.26 -9.54 14.76
N ALA A 224 -5.91 -10.60 14.06
CA ALA A 224 -6.07 -11.97 14.55
C ALA A 224 -4.92 -12.87 14.05
N VAL A 225 -4.69 -13.97 14.76
CA VAL A 225 -3.81 -15.05 14.30
C VAL A 225 -4.64 -16.29 14.02
N VAL A 226 -4.56 -16.80 12.79
CA VAL A 226 -5.32 -17.95 12.30
C VAL A 226 -4.42 -18.82 11.43
N ASP A 227 -4.25 -20.10 11.76
CA ASP A 227 -3.49 -21.08 10.97
C ASP A 227 -2.11 -20.57 10.46
N ASN A 228 -1.27 -20.09 11.39
CA ASN A 228 0.05 -19.50 11.13
C ASN A 228 0.01 -18.30 10.17
N LYS A 229 -1.10 -17.57 10.14
CA LYS A 229 -1.25 -16.30 9.43
C LYS A 229 -1.63 -15.23 10.45
N MET A 230 -0.97 -14.10 10.38
CA MET A 230 -1.44 -12.87 11.00
C MET A 230 -2.33 -12.17 9.98
N VAL A 231 -3.55 -11.83 10.38
CA VAL A 231 -4.50 -11.11 9.53
C VAL A 231 -4.86 -9.78 10.17
N SER A 232 -5.00 -8.75 9.34
CA SER A 232 -5.35 -7.41 9.77
C SER A 232 -6.42 -6.80 8.87
N THR A 233 -7.27 -5.97 9.47
CA THR A 233 -8.24 -5.14 8.74
C THR A 233 -8.27 -3.72 9.29
N LEU A 234 -8.36 -2.72 8.42
CA LEU A 234 -8.74 -1.34 8.73
C LEU A 234 -10.01 -1.05 7.94
N GLY A 235 -11.10 -0.63 8.59
CA GLY A 235 -12.38 -0.32 7.92
C GLY A 235 -13.19 -1.53 7.41
N GLY A 236 -12.53 -2.64 7.11
CA GLY A 236 -13.15 -3.90 6.67
C GLY A 236 -13.61 -4.83 7.79
N SER A 237 -14.34 -5.89 7.42
CA SER A 237 -14.82 -6.91 8.37
C SER A 237 -13.78 -8.02 8.59
N MET A 238 -13.18 -8.07 9.78
CA MET A 238 -12.31 -9.18 10.20
C MET A 238 -13.05 -10.54 10.19
N ASP A 239 -14.35 -10.57 10.48
CA ASP A 239 -15.13 -11.81 10.49
C ASP A 239 -15.20 -12.43 9.09
N GLN A 240 -15.45 -11.60 8.07
CA GLN A 240 -15.42 -12.02 6.68
C GLN A 240 -14.01 -12.46 6.25
N LEU A 241 -12.96 -11.79 6.73
CA LEU A 241 -11.58 -12.17 6.43
C LEU A 241 -11.24 -13.54 7.05
N ILE A 242 -11.61 -13.79 8.31
CA ILE A 242 -11.43 -15.08 8.99
C ILE A 242 -12.20 -16.18 8.25
N ASP A 243 -13.44 -15.91 7.85
CA ASP A 243 -14.23 -16.87 7.06
C ASP A 243 -13.57 -17.16 5.72
N ARG A 244 -12.95 -16.15 5.10
CA ARG A 244 -12.28 -16.31 3.82
C ARG A 244 -11.04 -17.20 3.95
N ILE A 245 -10.12 -16.85 4.84
CA ILE A 245 -8.84 -17.56 4.98
C ILE A 245 -8.99 -18.99 5.53
N THR A 246 -10.08 -19.29 6.23
CA THR A 246 -10.36 -20.63 6.77
C THR A 246 -11.21 -21.50 5.85
N SER A 247 -11.83 -20.90 4.82
CA SER A 247 -12.67 -21.65 3.88
C SER A 247 -11.83 -22.50 2.93
N LYS A 248 -12.24 -23.76 2.77
CA LYS A 248 -11.59 -24.72 1.85
C LYS A 248 -12.06 -24.59 0.40
N ASN A 249 -13.09 -23.79 0.13
CA ASN A 249 -13.84 -23.78 -1.13
C ASN A 249 -13.86 -22.41 -1.83
N ILE A 250 -12.91 -21.52 -1.52
CA ILE A 250 -12.89 -20.22 -2.20
C ILE A 250 -12.33 -20.40 -3.60
N ALA A 251 -13.19 -20.16 -4.58
CA ALA A 251 -12.75 -19.85 -5.93
C ALA A 251 -12.05 -18.49 -5.89
N SER A 252 -10.75 -18.49 -5.66
CA SER A 252 -9.93 -17.29 -5.69
C SER A 252 -9.36 -17.10 -7.08
N GLN A 253 -9.43 -15.88 -7.60
CA GLN A 253 -8.68 -15.52 -8.79
C GLN A 253 -7.32 -14.96 -8.37
N PRO A 254 -6.21 -15.49 -8.90
CA PRO A 254 -4.91 -14.85 -8.72
C PRO A 254 -4.92 -13.45 -9.37
N LEU A 255 -4.02 -12.58 -8.92
CA LEU A 255 -3.77 -11.29 -9.56
C LEU A 255 -3.53 -11.46 -11.07
N LEU A 256 -4.08 -10.57 -11.88
CA LEU A 256 -3.84 -10.53 -13.32
C LEU A 256 -2.34 -10.38 -13.62
N ALA A 257 -1.61 -9.64 -12.79
CA ALA A 257 -0.16 -9.49 -12.89
C ALA A 257 0.60 -10.83 -12.98
N ARG A 258 0.13 -11.89 -12.31
CA ARG A 258 0.76 -13.23 -12.38
C ARG A 258 0.64 -13.91 -13.75
N SER A 259 -0.26 -13.44 -14.60
CA SER A 259 -0.41 -13.91 -15.98
C SER A 259 0.36 -13.06 -16.99
N VAL A 260 0.60 -11.79 -16.65
CA VAL A 260 1.33 -10.82 -17.49
C VAL A 260 2.85 -10.99 -17.32
N PHE A 261 3.30 -11.37 -16.13
CA PHE A 261 4.70 -11.35 -15.74
C PHE A 261 5.24 -12.73 -15.34
N PRO A 262 6.57 -12.99 -15.51
CA PRO A 262 7.23 -14.21 -15.03
C PRO A 262 6.99 -14.49 -13.54
N ALA A 263 7.00 -15.77 -13.16
CA ALA A 263 6.57 -16.31 -11.85
C ALA A 263 7.55 -16.08 -10.67
N ASP A 264 8.69 -15.46 -10.90
CA ASP A 264 9.80 -15.31 -9.94
C ASP A 264 9.91 -13.91 -9.31
N ALA A 265 8.88 -13.07 -9.51
CA ALA A 265 8.80 -11.76 -8.89
C ALA A 265 8.67 -11.88 -7.36
N VAL A 266 9.26 -10.91 -6.65
CA VAL A 266 9.11 -10.76 -5.20
C VAL A 266 7.87 -9.93 -4.83
N LEU A 267 7.25 -9.27 -5.81
CA LEU A 267 5.99 -8.55 -5.66
C LEU A 267 5.21 -8.67 -6.96
N TYR A 268 3.89 -8.88 -6.85
CA TYR A 268 2.90 -8.64 -7.89
C TYR A 268 1.85 -7.67 -7.35
N ALA A 269 1.35 -6.78 -8.19
CA ALA A 269 0.22 -5.94 -7.81
C ALA A 269 -0.70 -5.65 -9.00
N ASP A 270 -1.99 -5.47 -8.72
CA ASP A 270 -2.99 -4.96 -9.65
C ASP A 270 -3.56 -3.65 -9.09
N ILE A 271 -3.74 -2.65 -9.96
CA ILE A 271 -4.46 -1.41 -9.65
C ILE A 271 -5.66 -1.29 -10.58
N ASP A 272 -6.86 -1.41 -10.01
CA ASP A 272 -8.12 -1.08 -10.65
C ASP A 272 -8.30 0.44 -10.62
N VAL A 273 -7.86 1.08 -11.71
CA VAL A 273 -7.89 2.53 -11.88
C VAL A 273 -9.32 3.10 -11.74
N PRO A 274 -10.36 2.51 -12.36
CA PRO A 274 -11.74 2.91 -12.11
C PRO A 274 -12.12 2.90 -10.62
N ALA A 275 -11.91 1.78 -9.92
CA ALA A 275 -12.27 1.65 -8.51
C ALA A 275 -11.48 2.62 -7.62
N TYR A 276 -10.20 2.86 -7.95
CA TYR A 276 -9.37 3.85 -7.27
C TYR A 276 -9.96 5.27 -7.38
N PHE A 277 -10.28 5.72 -8.60
CA PHE A 277 -10.85 7.04 -8.81
C PHE A 277 -12.27 7.17 -8.26
N GLU A 278 -13.11 6.14 -8.39
CA GLU A 278 -14.46 6.11 -7.78
C GLU A 278 -14.38 6.34 -6.27
N GLY A 279 -13.43 5.69 -5.60
CA GLY A 279 -13.18 5.92 -4.19
C GLY A 279 -12.72 7.34 -3.90
N LEU A 280 -11.70 7.86 -4.58
CA LEU A 280 -11.24 9.24 -4.39
C LEU A 280 -12.35 10.27 -4.59
N PHE A 281 -13.20 10.08 -5.59
CA PHE A 281 -14.30 10.99 -5.87
C PHE A 281 -15.44 10.89 -4.86
N SER A 282 -15.53 9.82 -4.07
CA SER A 282 -16.48 9.75 -2.94
C SER A 282 -16.15 10.72 -1.80
N LEU A 283 -14.98 11.37 -1.83
CA LEU A 283 -14.62 12.45 -0.91
C LEU A 283 -15.08 13.84 -1.39
N ILE A 284 -15.47 13.96 -2.66
CA ILE A 284 -15.96 15.23 -3.18
C ILE A 284 -17.37 15.46 -2.63
N PRO A 285 -17.66 16.64 -2.04
CA PRO A 285 -18.99 16.98 -1.55
C PRO A 285 -20.09 16.82 -2.61
N ASP A 286 -21.27 16.38 -2.20
CA ASP A 286 -22.42 16.14 -3.10
C ASP A 286 -22.88 17.41 -3.86
N ASP A 287 -22.51 18.60 -3.40
CA ASP A 287 -22.82 19.90 -3.99
C ASP A 287 -21.73 20.43 -4.93
N ALA A 288 -20.61 19.72 -5.06
CA ALA A 288 -19.60 20.03 -6.05
C ALA A 288 -20.06 19.57 -7.45
N ASP A 289 -19.74 20.37 -8.46
CA ASP A 289 -20.04 20.03 -9.85
C ASP A 289 -19.18 18.83 -10.31
N MET A 290 -19.82 17.67 -10.37
CA MET A 290 -19.24 16.41 -10.80
C MET A 290 -19.69 16.00 -12.21
N GLU A 291 -20.42 16.87 -12.92
CA GLU A 291 -20.99 16.54 -14.23
C GLU A 291 -19.91 16.18 -15.25
N GLU A 292 -18.74 16.80 -15.17
CA GLU A 292 -17.60 16.48 -16.06
C GLU A 292 -16.85 15.19 -15.66
N MET A 293 -16.85 14.82 -14.37
CA MET A 293 -16.06 13.68 -13.86
C MET A 293 -16.80 12.34 -13.95
N LEU A 294 -18.13 12.34 -13.84
CA LEU A 294 -18.95 11.12 -13.90
C LEU A 294 -18.82 10.37 -15.25
N PRO A 295 -18.87 11.04 -16.43
CA PRO A 295 -18.67 10.37 -17.72
C PRO A 295 -17.28 9.77 -17.87
N ILE A 296 -16.24 10.45 -17.34
CA ILE A 296 -14.85 9.97 -17.34
C ILE A 296 -14.77 8.63 -16.60
N LEU A 297 -15.30 8.56 -15.38
CA LEU A 297 -15.35 7.33 -14.59
C LEU A 297 -16.11 6.20 -15.28
N GLN A 298 -17.30 6.50 -15.79
CA GLN A 298 -18.13 5.50 -16.47
C GLN A 298 -17.42 4.89 -17.68
N ASN A 299 -16.67 5.70 -18.43
CA ASN A 299 -15.91 5.23 -19.59
C ASN A 299 -14.74 4.32 -19.19
N LEU A 300 -14.12 4.56 -18.03
CA LEU A 300 -13.01 3.75 -17.53
C LEU A 300 -13.45 2.38 -16.98
N ARG A 301 -14.71 2.24 -16.51
CA ARG A 301 -15.23 0.97 -15.95
C ARG A 301 -15.03 -0.23 -16.89
N GLY A 302 -14.62 -1.36 -16.31
CA GLY A 302 -14.37 -2.60 -17.05
C GLY A 302 -13.07 -2.59 -17.88
N ALA A 303 -12.17 -1.62 -17.65
CA ALA A 303 -10.79 -1.76 -18.06
C ALA A 303 -10.10 -2.85 -17.22
N ASP A 304 -9.22 -3.65 -17.84
CA ASP A 304 -8.26 -4.45 -17.09
C ASP A 304 -7.40 -3.55 -16.17
N PRO A 305 -6.95 -4.05 -15.01
CA PRO A 305 -6.12 -3.29 -14.07
C PRO A 305 -4.72 -3.02 -14.63
N ILE A 306 -4.08 -1.96 -14.14
CA ILE A 306 -2.63 -1.80 -14.28
C ILE A 306 -1.97 -2.92 -13.48
N THR A 307 -1.14 -3.71 -14.14
CA THR A 307 -0.43 -4.83 -13.49
C THR A 307 1.02 -4.44 -13.23
N MET A 308 1.56 -4.84 -12.08
CA MET A 308 2.93 -4.54 -11.68
C MET A 308 3.65 -5.79 -11.19
N ALA A 309 4.96 -5.84 -11.37
CA ALA A 309 5.84 -6.83 -10.77
C ALA A 309 7.17 -6.21 -10.33
N ALA A 310 7.77 -6.74 -9.26
CA ALA A 310 9.12 -6.36 -8.85
C ALA A 310 10.02 -7.60 -8.69
N TYR A 311 11.26 -7.48 -9.12
CA TYR A 311 12.26 -8.54 -9.14
C TYR A 311 13.52 -8.11 -8.39
N VAL A 312 14.19 -9.08 -7.80
CA VAL A 312 15.52 -8.92 -7.22
C VAL A 312 16.39 -10.05 -7.76
N GLU A 313 17.41 -9.67 -8.52
CA GLU A 313 18.34 -10.60 -9.16
C GLU A 313 19.74 -9.98 -9.30
N ASN A 314 20.79 -10.76 -8.98
CA ASN A 314 22.19 -10.42 -9.25
C ASN A 314 22.67 -9.04 -8.75
N GLY A 315 22.08 -8.50 -7.69
CA GLY A 315 22.42 -7.16 -7.17
C GLY A 315 21.69 -6.01 -7.85
N ALA A 316 20.68 -6.30 -8.66
CA ALA A 316 19.76 -5.33 -9.25
C ALA A 316 18.34 -5.50 -8.68
N ALA A 317 17.64 -4.39 -8.59
CA ALA A 317 16.20 -4.33 -8.37
C ALA A 317 15.55 -3.92 -9.68
N MET A 318 14.53 -4.65 -10.11
CA MET A 318 13.79 -4.36 -11.34
C MET A 318 12.31 -4.20 -11.02
N GLY A 319 11.67 -3.17 -11.55
CA GLY A 319 10.24 -2.95 -11.52
C GLY A 319 9.68 -3.05 -12.93
N SER A 320 8.49 -3.58 -13.09
CA SER A 320 7.78 -3.57 -14.36
C SER A 320 6.33 -3.19 -14.12
N VAL A 321 5.83 -2.24 -14.91
CA VAL A 321 4.44 -1.79 -14.91
C VAL A 321 3.87 -1.99 -16.30
N ASN A 322 2.71 -2.63 -16.40
CA ASN A 322 2.01 -2.80 -17.66
C ASN A 322 0.65 -2.09 -17.58
N ILE A 323 0.50 -1.09 -18.45
CA ILE A 323 -0.75 -0.36 -18.66
C ILE A 323 -1.51 -1.06 -19.78
N PRO A 324 -2.64 -1.73 -19.50
CA PRO A 324 -3.28 -2.61 -20.46
C PRO A 324 -3.93 -1.82 -21.60
N LYS A 325 -3.97 -2.43 -22.78
CA LYS A 325 -4.63 -1.91 -23.98
C LYS A 325 -6.07 -1.43 -23.71
N SER A 326 -6.83 -2.17 -22.91
CA SER A 326 -8.23 -1.82 -22.55
C SER A 326 -8.32 -0.47 -21.86
N LEU A 327 -7.40 -0.18 -20.93
CA LEU A 327 -7.35 1.07 -20.19
C LEU A 327 -6.92 2.22 -21.11
N ILE A 328 -5.87 2.02 -21.91
CA ILE A 328 -5.42 3.02 -22.90
C ILE A 328 -6.55 3.38 -23.86
N ALA A 329 -7.24 2.38 -24.41
CA ALA A 329 -8.36 2.60 -25.32
C ALA A 329 -9.48 3.42 -24.67
N LYS A 330 -9.82 3.14 -23.41
CA LYS A 330 -10.84 3.86 -22.66
C LYS A 330 -10.42 5.30 -22.34
N ILE A 331 -9.17 5.53 -21.95
CA ILE A 331 -8.62 6.88 -21.75
C ILE A 331 -8.73 7.70 -23.05
N VAL A 332 -8.34 7.11 -24.19
CA VAL A 332 -8.43 7.77 -25.50
C VAL A 332 -9.89 8.09 -25.85
N MET A 333 -10.82 7.15 -25.63
CA MET A 333 -12.25 7.39 -25.85
C MET A 333 -12.79 8.53 -25.00
N THR A 334 -12.37 8.60 -23.73
CA THR A 334 -12.75 9.68 -22.82
C THR A 334 -12.25 11.03 -23.30
N ILE A 335 -10.96 11.14 -23.66
CA ILE A 335 -10.37 12.39 -24.16
C ILE A 335 -11.06 12.84 -25.45
N GLN A 336 -11.32 11.92 -26.39
CA GLN A 336 -12.03 12.22 -27.64
C GLN A 336 -13.49 12.60 -27.41
N GLY A 337 -14.12 12.09 -26.36
CA GLY A 337 -15.47 12.48 -25.95
C GLY A 337 -15.48 13.91 -25.43
N ALA A 338 -14.58 14.24 -24.51
CA ALA A 338 -14.44 15.57 -23.93
C ALA A 338 -14.10 16.64 -25.00
N GLN A 339 -13.19 16.32 -25.93
CA GLN A 339 -12.86 17.22 -27.04
C GLN A 339 -14.09 17.54 -27.91
N ARG A 340 -14.89 16.53 -28.26
CA ARG A 340 -16.11 16.73 -29.05
C ARG A 340 -17.18 17.53 -28.31
N ALA A 341 -17.30 17.36 -27.00
CA ALA A 341 -18.21 18.16 -26.17
C ALA A 341 -17.79 19.64 -26.16
N ALA A 342 -16.50 19.91 -25.93
CA ALA A 342 -15.96 21.27 -25.94
C ALA A 342 -16.09 21.96 -27.31
N GLU A 343 -15.87 21.22 -28.42
CA GLU A 343 -16.10 21.73 -29.78
C GLU A 343 -17.57 22.10 -30.00
N ALA A 344 -18.52 21.25 -29.56
CA ALA A 344 -19.95 21.51 -29.70
C ALA A 344 -20.42 22.72 -28.87
N GLU A 345 -19.90 22.89 -27.65
CA GLU A 345 -20.17 24.07 -26.82
C GLU A 345 -19.63 25.36 -27.46
N PHE A 346 -18.42 25.31 -28.01
CA PHE A 346 -17.85 26.44 -28.74
C PHE A 346 -18.69 26.81 -29.96
N GLU A 347 -19.11 25.84 -30.76
CA GLU A 347 -20.01 26.06 -31.91
C GLU A 347 -21.37 26.65 -31.47
N ALA A 348 -21.96 26.14 -30.39
CA ALA A 348 -23.22 26.66 -29.84
C ALA A 348 -23.07 28.12 -29.37
N MET A 349 -21.99 28.44 -28.65
CA MET A 349 -21.69 29.80 -28.20
C MET A 349 -21.49 30.76 -29.39
N MET A 350 -20.79 30.32 -30.44
CA MET A 350 -20.60 31.11 -31.65
C MET A 350 -21.92 31.36 -32.39
N MET A 351 -22.81 30.37 -32.45
CA MET A 351 -24.15 30.54 -33.04
C MET A 351 -25.04 31.48 -32.22
N GLU A 352 -25.00 31.43 -30.88
CA GLU A 352 -25.73 32.38 -30.03
C GLU A 352 -25.21 33.81 -30.21
N MET A 353 -23.89 33.99 -30.26
CA MET A 353 -23.29 35.30 -30.54
C MET A 353 -23.71 35.84 -31.91
N GLU A 354 -23.82 35.01 -32.95
CA GLU A 354 -24.27 35.44 -34.28
C GLU A 354 -25.77 35.79 -34.33
N MET A 355 -26.60 35.29 -33.42
CA MET A 355 -28.03 35.63 -33.36
C MET A 355 -28.33 36.94 -32.60
N ASP A 356 -27.40 37.40 -31.75
CA ASP A 356 -27.53 38.64 -30.98
C ASP A 356 -26.98 39.90 -31.71
N PHE A 357 -26.45 39.73 -32.92
CA PHE A 357 -26.08 40.80 -33.87
C PHE A 357 -27.12 40.94 -34.99
#